data_AF-A0A6V8QZQ6-F1
#
_entry.id   AF-A0A6V8QZQ6-F1
#
_cell.length_a   1.000
_cell.length_b   1.000
_cell.length_c   1.000
_cell.angle_alpha   90.00
_cell.angle_beta   90.00
_cell.angle_gamma   90.00
#
_symmetry.space_group_name_H-M   'P 1'
#
loop_
_entity.id
_entity.type
_entity.pdbx_description
1 polymer ?
#
loop_
_entity_poly.entity_id
_entity_poly.type
_entity_poly.pdbx_seq_one_letter_code
_entity_poly.pdbx_strand_id
1 'polypeptide(L)'
;MTDLLHILPSFPLSAFAALIPTIERHALTTTDLLTTHPTDLAKRTQLPIIDLRRFLAAIQASLSDDLTSSRPLAPPPTPLSSPSSSSTLENQEDHEKPEEQEKQEKQPRPATSDNSDEFISTLDDGLDAALGGGVPVGHITEFTGESGVGKTQFLLSLCLAVQLPSPRGLGKQALYISTESGLTTRRLAQMLQGNTILREAAEAGTPASLDGIHSAVTPDLETQDHILEYQVPVLLSRHKIGIMIIDSVAANYRAEFERQGSHGSNMATRSAELTRLGALLRDLARRHNIAVVVANQVADRFTSSATPSIPRSLAMRGTMSPSHQESPLASRSMPPPSTIPNLSSTPSSSMPFSFSFPDEEPPASPALALDHQQRWFTGWGDDPRSSSSLKTPSLGLVWSTQISCRIALYKRPVYGRPTRVAAPVTADDDFDATSPTLKTWRRWMKVVFAPHVAASGQGIENATEYEVVMEGLKSVKKHKAK
;
A
#
# COMPACT_ATOMS: atom_id res chain seq x y z
N MET A 1 25.49 -2.99 -24.95
CA MET A 1 24.59 -1.86 -24.78
C MET A 1 24.17 -1.75 -23.33
N THR A 2 24.63 -0.70 -22.66
CA THR A 2 24.05 -0.24 -21.39
C THR A 2 22.61 0.24 -21.60
N ASP A 3 21.75 0.02 -20.62
CA ASP A 3 20.40 0.57 -20.51
C ASP A 3 20.36 2.11 -20.48
N LEU A 4 21.49 2.78 -20.21
CA LEU A 4 21.64 4.22 -20.04
C LEU A 4 20.95 5.06 -21.13
N LEU A 5 21.04 4.70 -22.41
CA LEU A 5 20.35 5.44 -23.50
C LEU A 5 18.84 5.22 -23.56
N HIS A 6 18.34 4.13 -22.99
CA HIS A 6 16.90 3.88 -22.86
C HIS A 6 16.31 4.67 -21.67
N ILE A 7 17.13 4.99 -20.67
CA ILE A 7 16.73 5.75 -19.47
C ILE A 7 16.95 7.26 -19.67
N LEU A 8 18.06 7.65 -20.31
CA LEU A 8 18.43 9.04 -20.62
C LEU A 8 18.78 9.18 -22.12
N PRO A 9 17.79 9.35 -23.03
CA PRO A 9 18.04 9.48 -24.47
C PRO A 9 18.89 10.70 -24.86
N SER A 10 18.94 11.71 -23.99
CA SER A 10 19.66 12.98 -24.14
C SER A 10 21.11 12.95 -23.63
N PHE A 11 21.56 11.85 -23.02
CA PHE A 11 22.82 11.81 -22.26
C PHE A 11 24.07 12.01 -23.16
N PRO A 12 25.02 12.90 -22.78
CA PRO A 12 26.20 13.23 -23.59
C PRO A 12 27.30 12.16 -23.53
N LEU A 13 27.04 10.98 -24.12
CA LEU A 13 28.01 9.86 -24.19
C LEU A 13 29.37 10.24 -24.78
N SER A 14 29.40 11.22 -25.70
CA SER A 14 30.64 11.68 -26.36
C SER A 14 31.69 12.19 -25.37
N ALA A 15 31.28 12.81 -24.26
CA ALA A 15 32.17 13.27 -23.21
C ALA A 15 32.83 12.12 -22.41
N PHE A 16 32.27 10.91 -22.51
CA PHE A 16 32.66 9.73 -21.71
C PHE A 16 33.02 8.51 -22.56
N ALA A 17 33.22 8.69 -23.87
CA ALA A 17 33.41 7.61 -24.85
C ALA A 17 34.56 6.62 -24.52
N ALA A 18 35.56 7.05 -23.75
CA ALA A 18 36.64 6.18 -23.27
C ALA A 18 36.22 5.18 -22.18
N LEU A 19 35.12 5.45 -21.45
CA LEU A 19 34.63 4.62 -20.36
C LEU A 19 33.59 3.60 -20.84
N ILE A 20 32.74 3.98 -21.80
CA ILE A 20 31.59 3.18 -22.27
C ILE A 20 31.97 1.73 -22.66
N PRO A 21 33.02 1.46 -23.48
CA PRO A 21 33.33 0.09 -23.90
C PRO A 21 33.71 -0.83 -22.73
N THR A 22 34.28 -0.29 -21.66
CA THR A 22 34.63 -1.03 -20.44
C THR A 22 33.40 -1.26 -19.57
N ILE A 23 32.53 -0.26 -19.43
CA ILE A 23 31.26 -0.38 -18.69
C ILE A 23 30.33 -1.41 -19.35
N GLU A 24 30.24 -1.40 -20.69
CA GLU A 24 29.52 -2.41 -21.48
C GLU A 24 30.13 -3.81 -21.33
N ARG A 25 31.47 -3.95 -21.39
CA ARG A 25 32.16 -5.22 -21.17
C ARG A 25 31.88 -5.82 -19.78
N HIS A 26 31.68 -4.98 -18.77
CA HIS A 26 31.34 -5.42 -17.41
C HIS A 26 29.83 -5.54 -17.14
N ALA A 27 28.99 -5.36 -18.18
CA ALA A 27 27.54 -5.47 -18.15
C ALA A 27 26.88 -4.70 -16.99
N LEU A 28 27.37 -3.48 -16.72
CA LEU A 28 26.83 -2.61 -15.68
C LEU A 28 25.55 -1.92 -16.16
N THR A 29 24.47 -2.04 -15.41
CA THR A 29 23.24 -1.25 -15.59
C THR A 29 23.38 0.15 -15.00
N THR A 30 22.48 1.05 -15.39
CA THR A 30 22.37 2.40 -14.80
C THR A 30 22.03 2.31 -13.32
N THR A 31 21.27 1.29 -12.91
CA THR A 31 21.02 0.97 -11.50
C THR A 31 22.28 0.55 -10.76
N ASP A 32 23.10 -0.35 -11.33
CA ASP A 32 24.39 -0.76 -10.72
C ASP A 32 25.32 0.44 -10.53
N LEU A 33 25.41 1.30 -11.55
CA LEU A 33 26.23 2.51 -11.57
C LEU A 33 25.83 3.49 -10.45
N LEU A 34 24.53 3.67 -10.20
CA LEU A 34 24.01 4.61 -9.20
C LEU A 34 23.97 4.05 -7.77
N THR A 35 23.86 2.72 -7.61
CA THR A 35 23.72 2.06 -6.29
C THR A 35 25.05 1.54 -5.73
N THR A 36 26.04 1.26 -6.58
CA THR A 36 27.36 0.75 -6.14
C THR A 36 28.30 1.90 -5.80
N HIS A 37 29.05 1.79 -4.70
CA HIS A 37 30.00 2.84 -4.31
C HIS A 37 31.14 3.00 -5.35
N PRO A 38 31.56 4.24 -5.71
CA PRO A 38 32.51 4.46 -6.82
C PRO A 38 33.88 3.80 -6.66
N THR A 39 34.32 3.48 -5.43
CA THR A 39 35.58 2.74 -5.21
C THR A 39 35.52 1.32 -5.74
N ASP A 40 34.35 0.68 -5.68
CA ASP A 40 34.20 -0.74 -5.93
C ASP A 40 33.83 -1.00 -7.39
N LEU A 41 33.10 -0.07 -8.00
CA LEU A 41 33.03 0.07 -9.46
C LEU A 41 34.43 0.31 -10.08
N ALA A 42 35.27 1.18 -9.50
CA ALA A 42 36.64 1.38 -9.98
C ALA A 42 37.50 0.11 -9.89
N LYS A 43 37.45 -0.63 -8.75
CA LYS A 43 38.10 -1.94 -8.61
C LYS A 43 37.59 -2.96 -9.64
N ARG A 44 36.27 -3.04 -9.87
CA ARG A 44 35.62 -3.98 -10.80
C ARG A 44 35.95 -3.70 -12.26
N THR A 45 36.13 -2.44 -12.64
CA THR A 45 36.31 -2.00 -14.03
C THR A 45 37.74 -1.60 -14.40
N GLN A 46 38.64 -1.44 -13.42
CA GLN A 46 39.99 -0.88 -13.59
C GLN A 46 40.02 0.54 -14.21
N LEU A 47 38.90 1.27 -14.12
CA LEU A 47 38.78 2.65 -14.62
C LEU A 47 39.27 3.68 -13.57
N PRO A 48 39.82 4.84 -14.00
CA PRO A 48 40.16 5.92 -13.09
C PRO A 48 38.97 6.41 -12.28
N ILE A 49 39.08 6.37 -10.94
CA ILE A 49 37.98 6.75 -10.03
C ILE A 49 37.51 8.19 -10.20
N ILE A 50 38.38 9.08 -10.70
CA ILE A 50 38.04 10.49 -10.97
C ILE A 50 37.06 10.61 -12.15
N ASP A 51 37.35 9.92 -13.26
CA ASP A 51 36.53 9.98 -14.47
C ASP A 51 35.23 9.17 -14.31
N LEU A 52 35.29 8.08 -13.55
CA LEU A 52 34.10 7.36 -13.10
C LEU A 52 33.21 8.23 -12.20
N ARG A 53 33.78 8.99 -11.25
CA ARG A 53 33.00 9.95 -10.44
C ARG A 53 32.37 11.05 -11.30
N ARG A 54 33.08 11.57 -12.30
CA ARG A 54 32.52 12.55 -13.27
C ARG A 54 31.36 11.96 -14.07
N PHE A 55 31.50 10.72 -14.53
CA PHE A 55 30.45 10.00 -15.27
C PHE A 55 29.20 9.79 -14.41
N LEU A 56 29.36 9.29 -13.18
CA LEU A 56 28.24 9.11 -12.25
C LEU A 56 27.56 10.44 -11.87
N ALA A 57 28.34 11.49 -11.63
CA ALA A 57 27.79 12.83 -11.37
C ALA A 57 27.02 13.39 -12.58
N ALA A 58 27.47 13.13 -13.81
CA ALA A 58 26.74 13.51 -15.01
C ALA A 58 25.42 12.74 -15.17
N ILE A 59 25.40 11.43 -14.89
CA ILE A 59 24.17 10.62 -14.91
C ILE A 59 23.19 11.13 -13.85
N GLN A 60 23.67 11.44 -12.65
CA GLN A 60 22.85 12.03 -11.58
C GLN A 60 22.30 13.40 -11.97
N ALA A 61 23.11 14.26 -12.61
CA ALA A 61 22.67 15.57 -13.10
C ALA A 61 21.59 15.46 -14.18
N SER A 62 21.79 14.63 -15.20
CA SER A 62 20.78 14.40 -16.25
C SER A 62 19.49 13.79 -15.71
N LEU A 63 19.57 12.88 -14.74
CA LEU A 63 18.38 12.38 -14.03
C LEU A 63 17.67 13.48 -13.22
N SER A 64 18.41 14.38 -12.56
CA SER A 64 17.77 15.50 -11.87
C SER A 64 17.15 16.52 -12.84
N ASP A 65 17.75 16.76 -14.00
CA ASP A 65 17.24 17.70 -15.00
C ASP A 65 15.92 17.18 -15.63
N ASP A 66 15.88 15.90 -16.03
CA ASP A 66 14.65 15.24 -16.50
C ASP A 66 13.53 15.29 -15.44
N LEU A 67 13.89 15.15 -14.15
CA LEU A 67 12.96 15.23 -13.02
C LEU A 67 12.58 16.66 -12.57
N THR A 68 13.25 17.71 -13.05
CA THR A 68 13.05 19.10 -12.58
C THR A 68 12.68 20.11 -13.66
N SER A 69 12.32 19.64 -14.85
CA SER A 69 11.52 20.44 -15.80
C SER A 69 10.14 20.77 -15.18
N SER A 70 9.86 21.98 -14.69
CA SER A 70 10.62 23.23 -14.83
C SER A 70 10.58 24.14 -13.58
N ARG A 71 11.76 24.64 -13.18
CA ARG A 71 11.90 25.98 -12.55
C ARG A 71 13.33 26.51 -12.70
N PRO A 72 13.56 27.59 -13.47
CA PRO A 72 14.78 28.38 -13.34
C PRO A 72 14.83 28.99 -11.93
N LEU A 73 15.73 28.51 -11.09
CA LEU A 73 16.15 29.26 -9.90
C LEU A 73 16.85 30.54 -10.38
N ALA A 74 16.60 31.66 -9.69
CA ALA A 74 17.19 32.94 -10.05
C ALA A 74 18.74 32.84 -10.02
N PRO A 75 19.45 33.52 -10.94
CA PRO A 75 20.90 33.50 -10.95
C PRO A 75 21.46 34.01 -9.61
N PRO A 76 22.58 33.43 -9.12
CA PRO A 76 23.13 33.80 -7.82
C PRO A 76 23.59 35.27 -7.82
N PRO A 77 23.50 35.98 -6.68
CA PRO A 77 23.91 37.37 -6.59
C PRO A 77 25.42 37.49 -6.85
N THR A 78 25.79 38.40 -7.75
CA THR A 78 27.19 38.73 -8.02
C THR A 78 27.82 39.42 -6.80
N PRO A 79 29.04 39.02 -6.38
CA PRO A 79 29.72 39.66 -5.26
C PRO A 79 30.17 41.08 -5.63
N LEU A 80 29.98 42.04 -4.72
CA LEU A 80 30.42 43.41 -4.92
C LEU A 80 31.96 43.52 -4.87
N SER A 81 32.52 44.29 -5.80
CA SER A 81 33.77 45.03 -5.63
C SER A 81 33.64 46.41 -6.32
N SER A 82 34.48 47.36 -5.93
CA SER A 82 34.18 48.81 -5.98
C SER A 82 35.34 49.63 -6.61
N PRO A 83 35.42 50.98 -6.47
CA PRO A 83 34.54 51.92 -7.18
C PRO A 83 35.30 53.05 -7.91
N SER A 84 34.78 53.51 -9.05
CA SER A 84 35.13 54.77 -9.71
C SER A 84 34.14 55.07 -10.85
N SER A 85 33.90 56.29 -11.32
CA SER A 85 33.96 57.65 -10.75
C SER A 85 33.41 58.63 -11.80
N SER A 86 32.75 59.73 -11.41
CA SER A 86 32.13 60.74 -12.32
C SER A 86 30.91 60.22 -13.12
N SER A 87 29.89 61.00 -13.52
CA SER A 87 29.55 62.42 -13.22
C SER A 87 28.12 62.80 -13.65
N THR A 88 27.40 63.51 -12.76
CA THR A 88 26.70 64.79 -13.07
C THR A 88 25.40 64.83 -13.93
N LEU A 89 24.34 65.45 -13.35
CA LEU A 89 23.06 65.93 -13.93
C LEU A 89 22.05 64.84 -14.37
N GLU A 90 20.81 64.79 -13.84
CA GLU A 90 19.63 65.68 -13.99
C GLU A 90 18.90 65.53 -15.34
N ASN A 91 17.72 64.88 -15.33
CA ASN A 91 16.44 65.61 -15.30
C ASN A 91 15.21 64.69 -15.13
N GLN A 92 14.06 65.31 -14.82
CA GLN A 92 12.71 64.72 -14.90
C GLN A 92 12.11 65.02 -16.28
N GLU A 93 11.13 64.22 -16.73
CA GLU A 93 9.73 64.66 -16.93
C GLU A 93 8.88 63.57 -17.59
N ASP A 94 7.56 63.62 -17.36
CA ASP A 94 6.56 62.72 -17.94
C ASP A 94 6.19 63.11 -19.38
N HIS A 95 5.74 62.14 -20.19
CA HIS A 95 4.68 62.42 -21.18
C HIS A 95 3.91 61.17 -21.63
N GLU A 96 2.59 61.33 -21.84
CA GLU A 96 1.68 60.27 -22.29
C GLU A 96 1.44 60.27 -23.82
N LYS A 97 1.23 59.04 -24.37
CA LYS A 97 0.32 58.69 -25.49
C LYS A 97 0.64 59.20 -26.93
N PRO A 98 0.04 58.60 -27.99
CA PRO A 98 -0.40 57.20 -28.17
C PRO A 98 0.02 56.60 -29.54
N GLU A 99 -0.53 55.41 -29.87
CA GLU A 99 -0.55 54.77 -31.21
C GLU A 99 0.82 54.27 -31.75
N GLU A 100 0.90 53.28 -32.65
CA GLU A 100 -0.12 52.64 -33.50
C GLU A 100 -0.04 51.08 -33.47
N GLN A 101 -0.77 50.38 -34.35
CA GLN A 101 -1.00 48.93 -34.29
C GLN A 101 -0.06 48.10 -35.18
N GLU A 102 0.40 46.95 -34.69
CA GLU A 102 0.67 45.80 -35.57
C GLU A 102 0.15 44.49 -34.96
N LYS A 103 -0.63 43.73 -35.74
CA LYS A 103 -1.32 42.52 -35.28
C LYS A 103 -0.56 41.27 -35.70
N GLN A 104 -0.05 40.49 -34.73
CA GLN A 104 0.33 39.10 -34.96
C GLN A 104 -0.58 38.16 -34.17
N GLU A 105 -1.42 37.44 -34.90
CA GLU A 105 -2.46 36.55 -34.40
C GLU A 105 -1.85 35.24 -33.86
N LYS A 106 -1.35 35.28 -32.62
CA LYS A 106 -0.89 34.08 -31.92
C LYS A 106 -2.09 33.23 -31.50
N GLN A 107 -2.27 32.11 -32.20
CA GLN A 107 -3.13 31.00 -31.80
C GLN A 107 -2.95 30.68 -30.30
N PRO A 108 -4.03 30.49 -29.52
CA PRO A 108 -3.91 30.12 -28.12
C PRO A 108 -3.28 28.74 -28.01
N ARG A 109 -2.03 28.69 -27.54
CA ARG A 109 -1.41 27.44 -27.09
C ARG A 109 -2.26 26.87 -25.95
N PRO A 110 -2.45 25.54 -25.86
CA PRO A 110 -3.18 24.97 -24.74
C PRO A 110 -2.50 25.40 -23.44
N ALA A 111 -3.28 25.90 -22.48
CA ALA A 111 -2.76 26.25 -21.18
C ALA A 111 -2.18 24.98 -20.54
N THR A 112 -0.88 25.00 -20.25
CA THR A 112 -0.25 24.00 -19.39
C THR A 112 -0.93 24.09 -18.03
N SER A 113 -1.69 23.06 -17.67
CA SER A 113 -2.39 23.01 -16.40
C SER A 113 -1.39 23.14 -15.24
N ASP A 114 -1.61 24.11 -14.36
CA ASP A 114 -1.01 24.06 -13.03
C ASP A 114 -1.32 22.70 -12.41
N ASN A 115 -0.31 22.05 -11.83
CA ASN A 115 -0.42 20.68 -11.33
C ASN A 115 -1.10 20.62 -9.96
N SER A 116 -2.35 21.09 -9.90
CA SER A 116 -3.27 20.78 -8.81
C SER A 116 -3.74 19.33 -8.94
N ASP A 117 -3.55 18.52 -7.91
CA ASP A 117 -4.04 17.14 -7.90
C ASP A 117 -5.56 17.11 -8.14
N GLU A 118 -5.99 16.47 -9.22
CA GLU A 118 -7.42 16.24 -9.48
C GLU A 118 -7.95 15.16 -8.53
N PHE A 119 -9.11 15.40 -7.91
CA PHE A 119 -9.78 14.46 -7.00
C PHE A 119 -11.19 14.09 -7.47
N ILE A 120 -11.63 12.88 -7.13
CA ILE A 120 -13.00 12.40 -7.32
C ILE A 120 -13.66 12.26 -5.94
N SER A 121 -14.78 12.98 -5.74
CA SER A 121 -15.59 12.97 -4.52
C SER A 121 -16.21 11.59 -4.27
N THR A 122 -16.36 11.23 -3.00
CA THR A 122 -17.13 10.07 -2.55
C THR A 122 -18.64 10.33 -2.47
N LEU A 123 -19.07 11.58 -2.74
CA LEU A 123 -20.43 12.12 -2.57
C LEU A 123 -20.89 12.28 -1.11
N ASP A 124 -19.94 12.45 -0.19
CA ASP A 124 -20.15 12.95 1.18
C ASP A 124 -18.96 13.80 1.63
N ASP A 125 -19.21 15.06 1.99
CA ASP A 125 -18.15 16.04 2.29
C ASP A 125 -17.28 15.65 3.52
N GLY A 126 -17.81 14.83 4.44
CA GLY A 126 -17.08 14.35 5.62
C GLY A 126 -16.21 13.13 5.34
N LEU A 127 -16.59 12.30 4.37
CA LEU A 127 -15.70 11.27 3.79
C LEU A 127 -14.62 11.91 2.93
N ASP A 128 -14.96 12.92 2.11
CA ASP A 128 -13.99 13.65 1.28
C ASP A 128 -12.95 14.40 2.13
N ALA A 129 -13.37 15.07 3.19
CA ALA A 129 -12.46 15.70 4.15
C ALA A 129 -11.51 14.68 4.83
N ALA A 130 -11.99 13.45 5.07
CA ALA A 130 -11.18 12.37 5.63
C ALA A 130 -10.23 11.71 4.61
N LEU A 131 -10.47 11.93 3.31
CA LEU A 131 -9.58 11.55 2.20
C LEU A 131 -8.79 12.75 1.65
N GLY A 132 -8.80 13.91 2.31
CA GLY A 132 -8.05 15.10 1.88
C GLY A 132 -8.53 15.73 0.57
N GLY A 133 -9.78 15.49 0.17
CA GLY A 133 -10.39 15.96 -1.08
C GLY A 133 -11.13 14.86 -1.84
N GLY A 134 -10.69 13.61 -1.70
CA GLY A 134 -11.33 12.46 -2.35
C GLY A 134 -10.30 11.44 -2.84
N VAL A 135 -10.63 10.73 -3.92
CA VAL A 135 -9.72 9.78 -4.59
C VAL A 135 -8.86 10.51 -5.62
N PRO A 136 -7.51 10.47 -5.52
CA PRO A 136 -6.62 11.16 -6.45
C PRO A 136 -6.58 10.51 -7.84
N VAL A 137 -6.54 11.34 -8.87
CA VAL A 137 -6.26 10.96 -10.27
C VAL A 137 -4.77 10.65 -10.45
N GLY A 138 -4.41 9.85 -11.46
CA GLY A 138 -3.02 9.47 -11.76
C GLY A 138 -2.45 8.37 -10.86
N HIS A 139 -3.20 7.96 -9.83
CA HIS A 139 -2.76 7.09 -8.74
C HIS A 139 -3.63 5.82 -8.63
N ILE A 140 -3.09 4.77 -7.97
CA ILE A 140 -3.89 3.59 -7.59
C ILE A 140 -4.36 3.73 -6.14
N THR A 141 -5.68 3.65 -5.93
CA THR A 141 -6.33 3.66 -4.62
C THR A 141 -7.02 2.32 -4.34
N GLU A 142 -6.70 1.69 -3.21
CA GLU A 142 -7.34 0.46 -2.77
C GLU A 142 -8.34 0.69 -1.63
N PHE A 143 -9.56 0.18 -1.81
CA PHE A 143 -10.51 -0.02 -0.71
C PHE A 143 -10.43 -1.48 -0.24
N THR A 144 -9.85 -1.71 0.95
CA THR A 144 -9.69 -3.05 1.52
C THR A 144 -10.58 -3.27 2.74
N GLY A 145 -11.07 -4.49 2.95
CA GLY A 145 -11.90 -4.83 4.11
C GLY A 145 -12.73 -6.09 3.93
N GLU A 146 -13.64 -6.34 4.87
CA GLU A 146 -14.50 -7.53 4.90
C GLU A 146 -15.63 -7.51 3.86
N SER A 147 -16.30 -8.64 3.67
CA SER A 147 -17.59 -8.69 2.97
C SER A 147 -18.69 -7.93 3.75
N GLY A 148 -19.60 -7.26 3.05
CA GLY A 148 -20.68 -6.45 3.65
C GLY A 148 -20.24 -5.14 4.33
N VAL A 149 -18.94 -4.81 4.30
CA VAL A 149 -18.43 -3.55 4.88
C VAL A 149 -18.80 -2.32 4.04
N GLY A 150 -19.03 -2.50 2.73
CA GLY A 150 -19.45 -1.43 1.82
C GLY A 150 -18.44 -1.05 0.73
N LYS A 151 -17.38 -1.83 0.46
CA LYS A 151 -16.42 -1.59 -0.64
C LYS A 151 -17.10 -1.18 -1.95
N THR A 152 -17.93 -2.05 -2.51
CA THR A 152 -18.73 -1.80 -3.72
C THR A 152 -19.60 -0.54 -3.63
N GLN A 153 -20.03 -0.08 -2.44
CA GLN A 153 -20.77 1.17 -2.31
C GLN A 153 -19.89 2.41 -2.56
N PHE A 154 -18.63 2.40 -2.13
CA PHE A 154 -17.66 3.44 -2.51
C PHE A 154 -17.44 3.43 -4.03
N LEU A 155 -17.21 2.24 -4.60
CA LEU A 155 -16.97 2.09 -6.05
C LEU A 155 -18.13 2.63 -6.89
N LEU A 156 -19.37 2.26 -6.57
CA LEU A 156 -20.56 2.74 -7.27
C LEU A 156 -20.79 4.24 -7.06
N SER A 157 -20.41 4.80 -5.90
CA SER A 157 -20.44 6.26 -5.66
C SER A 157 -19.47 6.98 -6.60
N LEU A 158 -18.22 6.49 -6.70
CA LEU A 158 -17.16 7.07 -7.53
C LEU A 158 -17.49 7.01 -9.03
N CYS A 159 -18.18 5.96 -9.50
CA CYS A 159 -18.70 5.87 -10.88
C CYS A 159 -19.75 6.93 -11.24
N LEU A 160 -20.47 7.47 -10.25
CA LEU A 160 -21.41 8.58 -10.45
C LEU A 160 -20.69 9.92 -10.25
N ALA A 161 -19.82 10.02 -9.25
CA ALA A 161 -19.08 11.24 -8.92
C ALA A 161 -18.16 11.73 -10.05
N VAL A 162 -17.43 10.83 -10.72
CA VAL A 162 -16.49 11.19 -11.81
C VAL A 162 -17.15 11.96 -12.96
N GLN A 163 -18.45 11.75 -13.17
CA GLN A 163 -19.26 12.37 -14.23
C GLN A 163 -19.65 13.81 -13.89
N LEU A 164 -19.61 14.19 -12.60
CA LEU A 164 -19.85 15.56 -12.16
C LEU A 164 -18.69 16.48 -12.60
N PRO A 165 -18.94 17.81 -12.74
CA PRO A 165 -17.86 18.77 -12.89
C PRO A 165 -16.98 18.89 -11.64
N SER A 166 -15.80 19.48 -11.81
CA SER A 166 -14.96 19.94 -10.70
C SER A 166 -15.74 20.93 -9.82
N PRO A 167 -15.61 20.88 -8.47
CA PRO A 167 -14.62 20.14 -7.69
C PRO A 167 -15.02 18.72 -7.27
N ARG A 168 -16.17 18.19 -7.70
CA ARG A 168 -16.65 16.87 -7.25
C ARG A 168 -16.29 15.71 -8.18
N GLY A 169 -16.08 16.00 -9.45
CA GLY A 169 -15.66 15.04 -10.46
C GLY A 169 -14.84 15.70 -11.56
N LEU A 170 -14.74 15.01 -12.69
CA LEU A 170 -13.86 15.38 -13.80
C LEU A 170 -14.64 15.70 -15.10
N GLY A 171 -15.97 15.60 -15.09
CA GLY A 171 -16.81 15.61 -16.30
C GLY A 171 -16.51 14.43 -17.24
N LYS A 172 -16.03 13.31 -16.69
CA LYS A 172 -15.53 12.13 -17.42
C LYS A 172 -16.39 10.89 -17.13
N GLN A 173 -16.41 9.93 -18.05
CA GLN A 173 -17.07 8.62 -17.90
C GLN A 173 -16.31 7.70 -16.93
N ALA A 174 -16.96 6.62 -16.49
CA ALA A 174 -16.37 5.57 -15.68
C ALA A 174 -16.19 4.27 -16.46
N LEU A 175 -15.19 3.47 -16.07
CA LEU A 175 -15.03 2.07 -16.45
C LEU A 175 -15.11 1.19 -15.19
N TYR A 176 -15.94 0.15 -15.21
CA TYR A 176 -16.10 -0.81 -14.12
C TYR A 176 -15.80 -2.24 -14.61
N ILE A 177 -14.69 -2.79 -14.16
CA ILE A 177 -14.30 -4.18 -14.39
C ILE A 177 -14.71 -4.97 -13.14
N SER A 178 -15.46 -6.05 -13.32
CA SER A 178 -15.94 -6.89 -12.21
C SER A 178 -15.49 -8.33 -12.35
N THR A 179 -15.02 -8.95 -11.27
CA THR A 179 -14.57 -10.35 -11.26
C THR A 179 -15.66 -11.33 -10.86
N GLU A 180 -16.61 -10.91 -10.02
CA GLU A 180 -17.60 -11.81 -9.40
C GLU A 180 -18.99 -11.74 -10.03
N SER A 181 -19.49 -10.53 -10.34
CA SER A 181 -20.86 -10.34 -10.85
C SER A 181 -21.05 -9.02 -11.61
N GLY A 182 -22.02 -8.96 -12.52
CA GLY A 182 -22.28 -7.76 -13.34
C GLY A 182 -22.64 -6.51 -12.54
N LEU A 183 -22.41 -5.34 -13.13
CA LEU A 183 -22.65 -4.03 -12.50
C LEU A 183 -24.09 -3.92 -11.98
N THR A 184 -24.26 -3.57 -10.69
CA THR A 184 -25.58 -3.51 -10.05
C THR A 184 -26.33 -2.21 -10.38
N THR A 185 -26.77 -2.09 -11.64
CA THR A 185 -27.48 -0.92 -12.19
C THR A 185 -28.66 -0.44 -11.32
N ARG A 186 -29.45 -1.36 -10.75
CA ARG A 186 -30.54 -1.03 -9.80
C ARG A 186 -30.03 -0.25 -8.58
N ARG A 187 -28.82 -0.53 -8.09
CA ARG A 187 -28.23 0.16 -6.94
C ARG A 187 -27.70 1.54 -7.33
N LEU A 188 -27.07 1.66 -8.49
CA LEU A 188 -26.66 2.95 -9.05
C LEU A 188 -27.87 3.88 -9.27
N ALA A 189 -28.98 3.36 -9.82
CA ALA A 189 -30.21 4.14 -10.00
C ALA A 189 -30.77 4.67 -8.67
N GLN A 190 -30.74 3.87 -7.60
CA GLN A 190 -31.14 4.33 -6.25
C GLN A 190 -30.24 5.43 -5.71
N MET A 191 -28.92 5.32 -5.90
CA MET A 191 -27.96 6.34 -5.46
C MET A 191 -28.13 7.63 -6.28
N LEU A 192 -28.28 7.52 -7.61
CA LEU A 192 -28.52 8.62 -8.53
C LEU A 192 -29.81 9.40 -8.23
N GLN A 193 -30.89 8.70 -7.84
CA GLN A 193 -32.17 9.33 -7.48
C GLN A 193 -32.20 9.86 -6.04
N GLY A 194 -31.44 9.26 -5.13
CA GLY A 194 -31.47 9.59 -3.71
C GLY A 194 -30.46 10.66 -3.28
N ASN A 195 -29.27 10.68 -3.86
CA ASN A 195 -28.18 11.54 -3.41
C ASN A 195 -28.45 13.02 -3.77
N THR A 196 -28.36 13.91 -2.78
CA THR A 196 -28.66 15.34 -2.97
C THR A 196 -27.70 16.01 -3.95
N ILE A 197 -26.40 15.70 -3.89
CA ILE A 197 -25.37 16.27 -4.77
C ILE A 197 -25.62 15.87 -6.23
N LEU A 198 -25.99 14.60 -6.49
CA LEU A 198 -26.29 14.13 -7.85
C LEU A 198 -27.58 14.77 -8.39
N ARG A 199 -28.56 15.05 -7.53
CA ARG A 199 -29.77 15.79 -7.89
C ARG A 199 -29.49 17.26 -8.18
N GLU A 200 -28.76 17.95 -7.30
CA GLU A 200 -28.33 19.34 -7.49
C GLU A 200 -27.55 19.51 -8.80
N ALA A 201 -26.65 18.56 -9.13
CA ALA A 201 -25.93 18.56 -10.39
C ALA A 201 -26.82 18.30 -11.62
N ALA A 202 -27.85 17.45 -11.49
CA ALA A 202 -28.84 17.24 -12.56
C ALA A 202 -29.73 18.47 -12.77
N GLU A 203 -30.17 19.12 -11.68
CA GLU A 203 -30.95 20.37 -11.69
C GLU A 203 -30.09 21.54 -12.25
N ALA A 204 -28.77 21.51 -12.08
CA ALA A 204 -27.80 22.42 -12.70
C ALA A 204 -27.43 22.08 -14.16
N GLY A 205 -28.02 21.05 -14.77
CA GLY A 205 -27.79 20.67 -16.18
C GLY A 205 -26.58 19.78 -16.44
N THR A 206 -25.93 19.25 -15.40
CA THR A 206 -24.81 18.28 -15.48
C THR A 206 -25.18 16.94 -14.81
N PRO A 207 -26.19 16.19 -15.31
CA PRO A 207 -26.60 14.92 -14.72
C PRO A 207 -25.56 13.81 -14.98
N ALA A 208 -25.25 13.03 -13.93
CA ALA A 208 -24.63 11.72 -14.12
C ALA A 208 -25.65 10.72 -14.70
N SER A 209 -25.20 9.79 -15.54
CA SER A 209 -26.05 8.70 -16.09
C SER A 209 -25.42 7.32 -15.88
N LEU A 210 -26.26 6.28 -16.04
CA LEU A 210 -25.79 4.90 -16.18
C LEU A 210 -25.06 4.70 -17.52
N ASP A 211 -25.45 5.43 -18.57
CA ASP A 211 -24.78 5.40 -19.89
C ASP A 211 -23.35 5.99 -19.85
N GLY A 212 -23.02 6.71 -18.78
CA GLY A 212 -21.68 7.19 -18.48
C GLY A 212 -20.75 6.12 -17.86
N ILE A 213 -21.23 4.88 -17.68
CA ILE A 213 -20.49 3.81 -17.01
C ILE A 213 -20.33 2.62 -17.96
N HIS A 214 -19.14 2.47 -18.51
CA HIS A 214 -18.73 1.27 -19.25
C HIS A 214 -18.53 0.11 -18.25
N SER A 215 -18.99 -1.10 -18.58
CA SER A 215 -18.78 -2.26 -17.70
C SER A 215 -18.30 -3.50 -18.45
N ALA A 216 -17.41 -4.26 -17.79
CA ALA A 216 -16.88 -5.54 -18.26
C ALA A 216 -16.87 -6.55 -17.10
N VAL A 217 -16.97 -7.84 -17.42
CA VAL A 217 -16.87 -8.93 -16.44
C VAL A 217 -15.71 -9.86 -16.83
N THR A 218 -14.83 -10.14 -15.87
CA THR A 218 -13.57 -10.86 -16.05
C THR A 218 -13.54 -12.06 -15.08
N PRO A 219 -14.14 -13.22 -15.44
CA PRO A 219 -14.37 -14.34 -14.52
C PRO A 219 -13.11 -15.14 -14.16
N ASP A 220 -11.98 -14.84 -14.81
CA ASP A 220 -10.68 -15.46 -14.63
C ASP A 220 -9.54 -14.46 -14.90
N LEU A 221 -8.32 -14.87 -14.54
CA LEU A 221 -7.13 -14.03 -14.61
C LEU A 221 -6.67 -13.76 -16.06
N GLU A 222 -6.80 -14.74 -16.96
CA GLU A 222 -6.41 -14.59 -18.37
C GLU A 222 -7.28 -13.54 -19.08
N THR A 223 -8.60 -13.61 -18.87
CA THR A 223 -9.57 -12.64 -19.38
C THR A 223 -9.35 -11.24 -18.80
N GLN A 224 -9.01 -11.16 -17.51
CA GLN A 224 -8.67 -9.91 -16.84
C GLN A 224 -7.45 -9.25 -17.46
N ASP A 225 -6.34 -9.97 -17.55
CA ASP A 225 -5.06 -9.42 -18.00
C ASP A 225 -5.12 -9.09 -19.50
N HIS A 226 -5.78 -9.91 -20.33
CA HIS A 226 -6.05 -9.59 -21.74
C HIS A 226 -6.90 -8.31 -21.91
N ILE A 227 -7.92 -8.09 -21.07
CA ILE A 227 -8.70 -6.85 -21.11
C ILE A 227 -7.86 -5.64 -20.70
N LEU A 228 -7.06 -5.75 -19.62
CA LEU A 228 -6.21 -4.67 -19.14
C LEU A 228 -5.07 -4.32 -20.12
N GLU A 229 -4.46 -5.30 -20.80
CA GLU A 229 -3.35 -5.07 -21.74
C GLU A 229 -3.81 -4.59 -23.13
N TYR A 230 -4.95 -5.08 -23.65
CA TYR A 230 -5.34 -4.84 -25.05
C TYR A 230 -6.64 -4.06 -25.24
N GLN A 231 -7.66 -4.24 -24.39
CA GLN A 231 -8.97 -3.60 -24.59
C GLN A 231 -9.08 -2.24 -23.88
N VAL A 232 -8.60 -2.15 -22.65
CA VAL A 232 -8.64 -0.92 -21.84
C VAL A 232 -7.88 0.24 -22.50
N PRO A 233 -6.64 0.10 -23.02
CA PRO A 233 -5.95 1.22 -23.68
C PRO A 233 -6.71 1.76 -24.89
N VAL A 234 -7.38 0.88 -25.65
CA VAL A 234 -8.21 1.26 -26.81
C VAL A 234 -9.48 1.97 -26.37
N LEU A 235 -10.11 1.54 -25.27
CA LEU A 235 -11.29 2.20 -24.70
C LEU A 235 -10.95 3.59 -24.15
N LEU A 236 -9.87 3.71 -23.36
CA LEU A 236 -9.35 4.98 -22.82
C LEU A 236 -8.90 5.96 -23.91
N SER A 237 -8.55 5.46 -25.11
CA SER A 237 -8.19 6.29 -26.26
C SER A 237 -9.40 6.76 -27.09
N ARG A 238 -10.59 6.16 -26.88
CA ARG A 238 -11.83 6.48 -27.60
C ARG A 238 -12.85 7.24 -26.76
N HIS A 239 -12.88 6.99 -25.45
CA HIS A 239 -13.84 7.55 -24.51
C HIS A 239 -13.14 8.41 -23.47
N LYS A 240 -13.76 9.54 -23.11
CA LYS A 240 -13.26 10.43 -22.04
C LYS A 240 -13.54 9.81 -20.67
N ILE A 241 -12.83 8.73 -20.33
CA ILE A 241 -12.92 8.04 -19.04
C ILE A 241 -12.00 8.74 -18.03
N GLY A 242 -12.46 8.87 -16.78
CA GLY A 242 -11.73 9.53 -15.68
C GLY A 242 -11.41 8.61 -14.51
N ILE A 243 -12.08 7.46 -14.44
CA ILE A 243 -11.85 6.43 -13.41
C ILE A 243 -11.96 5.03 -14.02
N MET A 244 -11.04 4.14 -13.64
CA MET A 244 -11.16 2.70 -13.86
C MET A 244 -11.27 2.00 -12.52
N ILE A 245 -12.30 1.15 -12.38
CA ILE A 245 -12.60 0.37 -11.18
C ILE A 245 -12.38 -1.12 -11.43
N ILE A 246 -11.85 -1.84 -10.42
CA ILE A 246 -11.74 -3.31 -10.41
C ILE A 246 -12.36 -3.88 -9.11
N ASP A 247 -13.55 -4.51 -9.20
CA ASP A 247 -14.25 -5.17 -8.08
C ASP A 247 -14.32 -6.70 -8.30
N SER A 248 -13.41 -7.51 -7.77
CA SER A 248 -12.28 -7.16 -6.91
C SER A 248 -11.00 -7.85 -7.39
N VAL A 249 -9.90 -7.11 -7.48
CA VAL A 249 -8.58 -7.63 -7.93
C VAL A 249 -8.12 -8.83 -7.07
N ALA A 250 -8.62 -8.93 -5.85
CA ALA A 250 -8.38 -10.04 -4.95
C ALA A 250 -8.90 -11.41 -5.45
N ALA A 251 -9.96 -11.46 -6.26
CA ALA A 251 -10.69 -12.71 -6.54
C ALA A 251 -9.93 -13.65 -7.49
N ASN A 252 -9.55 -13.15 -8.67
CA ASN A 252 -8.95 -13.96 -9.73
C ASN A 252 -7.55 -14.47 -9.33
N TYR A 253 -6.73 -13.62 -8.71
CA TYR A 253 -5.44 -14.04 -8.16
C TYR A 253 -5.58 -15.05 -7.01
N ARG A 254 -6.54 -14.89 -6.08
CA ARG A 254 -6.78 -15.90 -5.03
C ARG A 254 -7.07 -17.28 -5.62
N ALA A 255 -8.03 -17.35 -6.54
CA ALA A 255 -8.44 -18.60 -7.16
C ALA A 255 -7.27 -19.33 -7.84
N GLU A 256 -6.41 -18.59 -8.55
CA GLU A 256 -5.24 -19.15 -9.23
C GLU A 256 -4.12 -19.52 -8.25
N PHE A 257 -3.89 -18.72 -7.20
CA PHE A 257 -2.91 -19.00 -6.16
C PHE A 257 -3.27 -20.22 -5.29
N GLU A 258 -4.55 -20.52 -5.13
CA GLU A 258 -5.03 -21.72 -4.44
C GLU A 258 -4.89 -22.97 -5.34
N ARG A 259 -5.25 -22.89 -6.63
CA ARG A 259 -5.10 -23.99 -7.61
C ARG A 259 -3.66 -24.50 -7.72
N GLN A 260 -2.69 -23.58 -7.79
CA GLN A 260 -1.29 -23.94 -8.04
C GLN A 260 -0.56 -24.54 -6.82
N GLY A 261 -1.21 -24.65 -5.66
CA GLY A 261 -0.65 -25.31 -4.48
C GLY A 261 0.34 -24.46 -3.67
N SER A 262 0.78 -25.03 -2.53
CA SER A 262 1.52 -24.34 -1.47
C SER A 262 2.98 -24.82 -1.36
N HIS A 263 3.79 -24.53 -2.39
CA HIS A 263 5.23 -24.75 -2.39
C HIS A 263 5.98 -23.45 -2.71
N GLY A 264 7.14 -23.25 -2.08
CA GLY A 264 7.81 -21.93 -1.99
C GLY A 264 8.20 -21.31 -3.34
N SER A 265 8.43 -22.13 -4.37
CA SER A 265 8.63 -21.71 -5.76
C SER A 265 7.55 -20.73 -6.25
N ASN A 266 6.30 -20.96 -5.84
CA ASN A 266 5.16 -20.24 -6.36
C ASN A 266 5.10 -18.80 -5.83
N MET A 267 5.66 -18.51 -4.64
CA MET A 267 5.62 -17.16 -4.07
C MET A 267 6.39 -16.15 -4.93
N ALA A 268 7.48 -16.55 -5.59
CA ALA A 268 8.24 -15.67 -6.47
C ALA A 268 7.43 -15.29 -7.72
N THR A 269 6.82 -16.27 -8.40
CA THR A 269 5.99 -16.06 -9.59
C THR A 269 4.80 -15.14 -9.28
N ARG A 270 4.06 -15.43 -8.21
CA ARG A 270 2.91 -14.62 -7.74
C ARG A 270 3.32 -13.18 -7.40
N SER A 271 4.52 -13.00 -6.86
CA SER A 271 5.07 -11.67 -6.57
C SER A 271 5.40 -10.90 -7.86
N ALA A 272 5.93 -11.58 -8.88
CA ALA A 272 6.21 -10.99 -10.19
C ALA A 272 4.92 -10.62 -10.95
N GLU A 273 3.89 -11.48 -10.91
CA GLU A 273 2.57 -11.22 -11.48
C GLU A 273 1.91 -9.98 -10.87
N LEU A 274 1.83 -9.90 -9.53
CA LEU A 274 1.31 -8.72 -8.83
C LEU A 274 2.12 -7.45 -9.10
N THR A 275 3.42 -7.59 -9.34
CA THR A 275 4.30 -6.46 -9.73
C THR A 275 4.05 -6.03 -11.19
N ARG A 276 3.82 -6.96 -12.12
CA ARG A 276 3.43 -6.67 -13.52
C ARG A 276 2.09 -5.92 -13.55
N LEU A 277 1.08 -6.43 -12.86
CA LEU A 277 -0.22 -5.77 -12.72
C LEU A 277 -0.07 -4.37 -12.10
N GLY A 278 0.71 -4.28 -11.02
CA GLY A 278 1.00 -3.03 -10.34
C GLY A 278 1.70 -2.00 -11.23
N ALA A 279 2.57 -2.44 -12.14
CA ALA A 279 3.20 -1.58 -13.14
C ALA A 279 2.19 -1.15 -14.22
N LEU A 280 1.43 -2.09 -14.79
CA LEU A 280 0.41 -1.85 -15.83
C LEU A 280 -0.66 -0.85 -15.35
N LEU A 281 -1.19 -1.02 -14.14
CA LEU A 281 -2.21 -0.13 -13.58
C LEU A 281 -1.64 1.27 -13.26
N ARG A 282 -0.38 1.39 -12.80
CA ARG A 282 0.31 2.69 -12.60
C ARG A 282 0.66 3.36 -13.92
N ASP A 283 0.86 2.60 -14.99
CA ASP A 283 1.11 3.09 -16.33
C ASP A 283 -0.18 3.63 -16.98
N LEU A 284 -1.28 2.88 -16.89
CA LEU A 284 -2.62 3.32 -17.32
C LEU A 284 -3.08 4.58 -16.58
N ALA A 285 -2.94 4.62 -15.25
CA ALA A 285 -3.33 5.77 -14.42
C ALA A 285 -2.66 7.07 -14.87
N ARG A 286 -1.33 7.03 -15.06
CA ARG A 286 -0.53 8.20 -15.43
C ARG A 286 -0.64 8.56 -16.91
N ARG A 287 -0.59 7.60 -17.84
CA ARG A 287 -0.65 7.89 -19.28
C ARG A 287 -1.98 8.53 -19.70
N HIS A 288 -3.10 8.10 -19.10
CA HIS A 288 -4.44 8.59 -19.47
C HIS A 288 -4.99 9.65 -18.50
N ASN A 289 -4.24 10.02 -17.46
CA ASN A 289 -4.67 10.88 -16.35
C ASN A 289 -6.06 10.48 -15.79
N ILE A 290 -6.12 9.24 -15.26
CA ILE A 290 -7.31 8.64 -14.65
C ILE A 290 -7.02 8.18 -13.22
N ALA A 291 -8.02 8.17 -12.35
CA ALA A 291 -7.95 7.46 -11.08
C ALA A 291 -8.10 5.95 -11.33
N VAL A 292 -7.28 5.12 -10.70
CA VAL A 292 -7.47 3.66 -10.71
C VAL A 292 -7.86 3.20 -9.32
N VAL A 293 -9.01 2.54 -9.19
CA VAL A 293 -9.57 2.14 -7.90
C VAL A 293 -9.80 0.63 -7.87
N VAL A 294 -9.28 -0.04 -6.85
CA VAL A 294 -9.46 -1.49 -6.68
C VAL A 294 -10.15 -1.79 -5.36
N ALA A 295 -10.99 -2.83 -5.35
CA ALA A 295 -11.42 -3.46 -4.10
C ALA A 295 -10.54 -4.66 -3.76
N ASN A 296 -10.31 -4.85 -2.46
CA ASN A 296 -9.57 -5.99 -1.92
C ASN A 296 -10.32 -6.63 -0.74
N GLN A 297 -10.34 -7.97 -0.71
CA GLN A 297 -10.95 -8.76 0.36
C GLN A 297 -9.86 -9.12 1.40
N VAL A 298 -10.13 -8.96 2.69
CA VAL A 298 -9.22 -9.46 3.73
C VAL A 298 -9.30 -10.99 3.90
N ALA A 299 -8.32 -11.57 4.58
CA ALA A 299 -8.38 -12.89 5.21
C ALA A 299 -8.13 -12.75 6.72
N ASP A 300 -8.68 -13.67 7.52
CA ASP A 300 -8.32 -13.82 8.92
C ASP A 300 -6.90 -14.38 9.07
N ARG A 301 -6.16 -13.84 10.04
CA ARG A 301 -4.76 -14.18 10.30
C ARG A 301 -4.66 -15.04 11.55
N PHE A 302 -4.73 -16.35 11.35
CA PHE A 302 -4.45 -17.33 12.38
C PHE A 302 -2.99 -17.16 12.84
N THR A 303 -2.79 -16.78 14.09
CA THR A 303 -1.50 -16.98 14.75
C THR A 303 -1.26 -18.49 14.81
N SER A 304 -0.21 -18.97 14.16
CA SER A 304 0.31 -20.30 14.46
C SER A 304 0.55 -20.37 15.96
N SER A 305 -0.04 -21.36 16.62
CA SER A 305 0.10 -21.53 18.06
C SER A 305 1.58 -21.73 18.37
N ALA A 306 2.23 -20.72 18.97
CA ALA A 306 3.54 -20.89 19.55
C ALA A 306 3.45 -22.12 20.47
N THR A 307 4.31 -23.11 20.24
CA THR A 307 4.41 -24.28 21.13
C THR A 307 4.57 -23.75 22.54
N PRO A 308 3.67 -24.11 23.49
CA PRO A 308 3.64 -23.45 24.79
C PRO A 308 5.00 -23.66 25.46
N SER A 309 5.75 -22.58 25.62
CA SER A 309 7.07 -22.59 26.22
C SER A 309 6.93 -22.99 27.67
N ILE A 310 7.11 -24.28 27.94
CA ILE A 310 6.93 -24.88 29.27
C ILE A 310 7.78 -24.06 30.25
N PRO A 311 7.16 -23.37 31.23
CA PRO A 311 7.90 -22.48 32.11
C PRO A 311 8.95 -23.32 32.85
N ARG A 312 10.23 -22.98 32.66
CA ARG A 312 11.39 -23.79 33.05
C ARG A 312 11.67 -23.73 34.56
N SER A 313 10.62 -23.89 35.36
CA SER A 313 10.55 -23.62 36.79
C SER A 313 9.69 -24.68 37.50
N LEU A 314 10.04 -25.96 37.35
CA LEU A 314 9.57 -27.05 38.22
C LEU A 314 10.48 -28.30 38.10
N ALA A 315 11.81 -28.09 38.17
CA ALA A 315 12.82 -29.14 37.98
C ALA A 315 13.84 -29.25 39.16
N MET A 316 13.42 -28.90 40.38
CA MET A 316 14.18 -29.19 41.61
C MET A 316 13.28 -29.65 42.76
N ARG A 317 12.94 -30.94 42.77
CA ARG A 317 12.72 -31.73 43.99
C ARG A 317 12.96 -33.20 43.67
N GLY A 318 14.10 -33.73 44.10
CA GLY A 318 14.48 -35.11 43.83
C GLY A 318 13.68 -36.09 44.69
N THR A 319 13.41 -37.26 44.13
CA THR A 319 12.86 -38.43 44.84
C THR A 319 13.81 -39.60 44.69
N MET A 320 14.49 -39.98 45.78
CA MET A 320 15.21 -41.24 45.87
C MET A 320 14.23 -42.41 46.05
N SER A 321 14.66 -43.60 45.64
CA SER A 321 13.92 -44.86 45.73
C SER A 321 13.60 -45.28 47.18
N PRO A 322 12.57 -46.13 47.40
CA PRO A 322 12.08 -46.45 48.74
C PRO A 322 12.92 -47.52 49.47
N SER A 323 12.84 -47.52 50.80
CA SER A 323 13.28 -48.60 51.67
C SER A 323 12.22 -48.90 52.73
N HIS A 324 11.95 -50.19 52.97
CA HIS A 324 11.17 -50.65 54.12
C HIS A 324 12.07 -50.78 55.37
N GLN A 325 11.44 -50.78 56.55
CA GLN A 325 11.77 -51.43 57.85
C GLN A 325 13.25 -51.86 58.12
N GLU A 326 13.83 -51.66 59.31
CA GLU A 326 13.21 -51.58 60.65
C GLU A 326 14.08 -50.78 61.68
N SER A 327 13.97 -51.05 62.99
CA SER A 327 14.45 -50.17 64.10
C SER A 327 15.87 -50.52 64.66
N PRO A 328 16.33 -50.15 65.89
CA PRO A 328 17.53 -49.29 66.01
C PRO A 328 18.69 -49.81 66.93
N LEU A 329 19.70 -48.94 67.14
CA LEU A 329 20.80 -48.93 68.16
C LEU A 329 22.20 -49.42 67.72
N ALA A 330 23.24 -48.72 68.25
CA ALA A 330 24.67 -49.09 68.32
C ALA A 330 25.45 -49.27 66.98
N SER A 331 26.78 -49.17 66.88
CA SER A 331 27.82 -48.48 67.69
C SER A 331 29.11 -48.29 66.85
N ARG A 332 30.03 -47.45 67.34
CA ARG A 332 31.41 -47.16 66.87
C ARG A 332 32.19 -48.32 66.19
N SER A 333 32.89 -48.05 65.06
CA SER A 333 34.34 -48.34 64.86
C SER A 333 34.90 -47.96 63.46
N MET A 334 36.24 -47.94 63.38
CA MET A 334 37.17 -47.72 62.23
C MET A 334 37.94 -49.05 61.94
N PRO A 335 38.81 -49.24 60.90
CA PRO A 335 38.94 -48.70 59.52
C PRO A 335 39.23 -49.86 58.46
N PRO A 336 39.99 -49.74 57.31
CA PRO A 336 40.08 -50.73 56.19
C PRO A 336 41.31 -51.69 56.25
N PRO A 337 41.55 -52.67 55.31
CA PRO A 337 42.09 -52.49 53.92
C PRO A 337 41.37 -53.43 52.88
N SER A 338 41.86 -53.97 51.72
CA SER A 338 43.17 -54.07 51.03
C SER A 338 43.09 -54.44 49.50
N THR A 339 44.21 -54.19 48.78
CA THR A 339 44.80 -54.77 47.52
C THR A 339 44.23 -56.09 46.90
N ILE A 340 44.21 -56.34 45.57
CA ILE A 340 45.34 -56.55 44.59
C ILE A 340 44.83 -56.39 43.11
N PRO A 341 45.68 -56.06 42.08
CA PRO A 341 45.24 -55.71 40.70
C PRO A 341 45.57 -56.73 39.58
N ASN A 342 45.04 -56.52 38.35
CA ASN A 342 45.71 -56.93 37.09
C ASN A 342 45.23 -56.12 35.84
N LEU A 343 45.93 -56.24 34.69
CA LEU A 343 45.79 -55.34 33.52
C LEU A 343 45.12 -55.98 32.27
N SER A 344 44.51 -55.15 31.40
CA SER A 344 44.76 -55.11 29.93
C SER A 344 43.87 -54.10 29.16
N SER A 345 44.19 -53.89 27.87
CA SER A 345 43.46 -53.16 26.80
C SER A 345 43.27 -51.62 26.85
N THR A 346 44.05 -50.95 26.00
CA THR A 346 43.70 -49.79 25.11
C THR A 346 42.97 -48.55 25.65
N PRO A 347 43.56 -47.33 25.51
CA PRO A 347 42.84 -46.08 25.77
C PRO A 347 41.93 -45.70 24.59
N SER A 348 40.62 -45.89 24.73
CA SER A 348 39.62 -45.24 23.87
C SER A 348 39.23 -43.90 24.51
N SER A 349 39.47 -42.77 23.82
CA SER A 349 39.28 -41.44 24.38
C SER A 349 37.82 -40.96 24.26
N SER A 350 36.94 -41.49 25.10
CA SER A 350 35.54 -41.05 25.21
C SER A 350 35.36 -39.98 26.30
N MET A 351 36.00 -38.82 26.13
CA MET A 351 35.51 -37.59 26.75
C MET A 351 34.08 -37.33 26.22
N PRO A 352 33.05 -37.17 27.06
CA PRO A 352 31.75 -36.75 26.57
C PRO A 352 31.86 -35.29 26.13
N PHE A 353 31.92 -35.07 24.81
CA PHE A 353 31.76 -33.73 24.25
C PHE A 353 30.37 -33.22 24.62
N SER A 354 30.30 -32.28 25.55
CA SER A 354 29.13 -31.43 25.69
C SER A 354 28.91 -30.72 24.37
N PHE A 355 27.86 -31.09 23.65
CA PHE A 355 27.35 -30.32 22.52
C PHE A 355 26.76 -29.02 23.07
N SER A 356 27.64 -28.06 23.34
CA SER A 356 27.26 -26.66 23.37
C SER A 356 26.72 -26.32 21.99
N PHE A 357 25.39 -26.19 21.89
CA PHE A 357 24.77 -25.61 20.71
C PHE A 357 25.39 -24.22 20.49
N PRO A 358 25.76 -23.85 19.25
CA PRO A 358 26.22 -22.50 18.97
C PRO A 358 25.11 -21.50 19.33
N ASP A 359 25.52 -20.29 19.73
CA ASP A 359 24.70 -19.34 20.47
C ASP A 359 23.25 -19.19 19.96
N GLU A 360 22.29 -19.21 20.88
CA GLU A 360 20.97 -18.61 20.62
C GLU A 360 21.20 -17.12 20.33
N GLU A 361 21.12 -16.73 19.05
CA GLU A 361 21.00 -15.32 18.70
C GLU A 361 19.85 -14.71 19.53
N PRO A 362 20.04 -13.54 20.18
CA PRO A 362 19.00 -12.93 20.97
C PRO A 362 17.77 -12.71 20.06
N PRO A 363 16.56 -13.18 20.46
CA PRO A 363 15.43 -13.31 19.57
C PRO A 363 15.16 -11.99 18.85
N ALA A 364 15.20 -12.04 17.51
CA ALA A 364 15.25 -10.87 16.65
C ALA A 364 14.23 -9.81 17.10
N SER A 365 14.72 -8.58 17.34
CA SER A 365 13.95 -7.56 18.06
C SER A 365 12.53 -7.43 17.49
N PRO A 366 11.49 -7.20 18.31
CA PRO A 366 10.10 -7.28 17.83
C PRO A 366 9.81 -6.44 16.58
N ALA A 367 10.49 -5.31 16.38
CA ALA A 367 10.39 -4.47 15.19
C ALA A 367 10.83 -5.12 13.86
N LEU A 368 11.63 -6.20 13.92
CA LEU A 368 12.07 -7.01 12.78
C LEU A 368 11.10 -8.15 12.44
N ALA A 369 10.15 -8.48 13.32
CA ALA A 369 9.15 -9.51 13.04
C ALA A 369 8.16 -9.03 11.95
N LEU A 370 7.87 -9.89 10.97
CA LEU A 370 6.90 -9.62 9.90
C LEU A 370 5.52 -9.21 10.47
N ASP A 371 5.13 -9.80 11.60
CA ASP A 371 3.96 -9.46 12.41
C ASP A 371 3.92 -7.98 12.82
N HIS A 372 5.05 -7.46 13.28
CA HIS A 372 5.20 -6.09 13.72
C HIS A 372 5.25 -5.11 12.54
N GLN A 373 5.83 -5.53 11.42
CA GLN A 373 6.03 -4.70 10.23
C GLN A 373 4.77 -4.57 9.38
N GLN A 374 4.03 -5.67 9.17
CA GLN A 374 2.87 -5.64 8.28
C GLN A 374 1.74 -4.73 8.76
N ARG A 375 1.63 -4.46 10.09
CA ARG A 375 0.55 -3.66 10.69
C ARG A 375 0.36 -2.29 10.03
N TRP A 376 1.47 -1.64 9.64
CA TRP A 376 1.49 -0.31 9.06
C TRP A 376 1.03 -0.30 7.60
N PHE A 377 1.03 -1.46 6.95
CA PHE A 377 0.57 -1.63 5.57
C PHE A 377 -0.82 -2.26 5.52
N THR A 378 -1.15 -3.24 6.36
CA THR A 378 -2.48 -3.88 6.34
C THR A 378 -3.58 -2.93 6.81
N GLY A 379 -3.31 -2.13 7.85
CA GLY A 379 -4.30 -1.34 8.59
C GLY A 379 -4.84 -2.04 9.86
N TRP A 380 -4.53 -3.32 10.07
CA TRP A 380 -4.92 -4.11 11.25
C TRP A 380 -3.69 -4.53 12.06
N GLY A 381 -3.84 -4.66 13.39
CA GLY A 381 -2.76 -5.05 14.31
C GLY A 381 -1.91 -3.88 14.83
N ASP A 382 -2.37 -2.66 14.61
CA ASP A 382 -1.79 -1.41 15.14
C ASP A 382 -2.52 -0.89 16.39
N ASP A 383 -3.70 -1.41 16.71
CA ASP A 383 -4.41 -1.19 17.99
C ASP A 383 -4.01 -2.27 19.02
N PRO A 384 -3.17 -1.96 20.03
CA PRO A 384 -2.76 -2.92 21.05
C PRO A 384 -3.89 -3.30 22.02
N ARG A 385 -5.04 -2.63 21.96
CA ARG A 385 -6.23 -2.92 22.78
C ARG A 385 -7.28 -3.75 22.02
N SER A 386 -7.02 -4.08 20.75
CA SER A 386 -7.98 -4.82 19.92
C SER A 386 -7.93 -6.33 20.19
N SER A 387 -9.06 -6.88 20.66
CA SER A 387 -9.27 -8.33 20.84
C SER A 387 -9.81 -9.03 19.59
N SER A 388 -9.95 -8.30 18.48
CA SER A 388 -10.42 -8.83 17.20
C SER A 388 -9.33 -9.64 16.48
N SER A 389 -9.71 -10.75 15.85
CA SER A 389 -8.88 -11.48 14.89
C SER A 389 -8.15 -10.51 13.95
N LEU A 390 -6.82 -10.66 13.88
CA LEU A 390 -5.96 -9.90 12.98
C LEU A 390 -6.34 -10.24 11.54
N LYS A 391 -6.33 -9.25 10.64
CA LYS A 391 -6.77 -9.40 9.25
C LYS A 391 -5.76 -8.80 8.28
N THR A 392 -5.58 -9.47 7.16
CA THR A 392 -4.58 -9.10 6.13
C THR A 392 -5.28 -9.01 4.77
N PRO A 393 -5.11 -7.90 4.01
CA PRO A 393 -5.57 -7.80 2.61
C PRO A 393 -4.99 -8.95 1.75
N SER A 394 -5.79 -9.55 0.87
CA SER A 394 -5.46 -10.85 0.25
C SER A 394 -4.10 -10.91 -0.45
N LEU A 395 -3.78 -9.85 -1.19
CA LEU A 395 -2.59 -9.76 -2.05
C LEU A 395 -1.31 -9.37 -1.28
N GLY A 396 -1.39 -9.24 0.06
CA GLY A 396 -0.24 -9.13 0.95
C GLY A 396 0.65 -7.89 0.72
N LEU A 397 1.90 -7.99 1.18
CA LEU A 397 2.85 -6.86 1.15
C LEU A 397 3.35 -6.51 -0.26
N VAL A 398 3.48 -7.48 -1.17
CA VAL A 398 3.95 -7.21 -2.54
C VAL A 398 2.99 -6.30 -3.29
N TRP A 399 1.68 -6.53 -3.16
CA TRP A 399 0.68 -5.63 -3.70
C TRP A 399 0.64 -4.27 -2.97
N SER A 400 0.95 -4.27 -1.67
CA SER A 400 1.00 -3.05 -0.86
C SER A 400 2.06 -2.04 -1.32
N THR A 401 3.10 -2.47 -2.05
CA THR A 401 4.12 -1.59 -2.66
C THR A 401 3.78 -1.15 -4.10
N GLN A 402 2.68 -1.65 -4.68
CA GLN A 402 2.23 -1.25 -6.02
C GLN A 402 1.21 -0.11 -6.02
N ILE A 403 0.52 0.10 -4.88
CA ILE A 403 -0.57 1.05 -4.73
C ILE A 403 -0.11 2.36 -4.08
N SER A 404 -0.79 3.46 -4.39
CA SER A 404 -0.48 4.79 -3.86
C SER A 404 -1.26 5.10 -2.57
N CYS A 405 -2.52 4.68 -2.52
CA CYS A 405 -3.42 4.88 -1.38
C CYS A 405 -4.01 3.55 -0.93
N ARG A 406 -4.11 3.34 0.38
CA ARG A 406 -4.89 2.25 1.00
C ARG A 406 -5.87 2.78 2.02
N ILE A 407 -7.14 2.47 1.80
CA ILE A 407 -8.27 2.81 2.65
C ILE A 407 -8.82 1.52 3.24
N ALA A 408 -8.65 1.33 4.55
CA ALA A 408 -9.17 0.18 5.26
C ALA A 408 -10.58 0.46 5.79
N LEU A 409 -11.51 -0.43 5.46
CA LEU A 409 -12.92 -0.38 5.87
C LEU A 409 -13.20 -1.44 6.93
N TYR A 410 -13.80 -1.01 8.03
CA TYR A 410 -14.15 -1.85 9.19
C TYR A 410 -15.67 -1.88 9.36
N LYS A 411 -16.20 -3.00 9.85
CA LYS A 411 -17.53 -3.08 10.46
C LYS A 411 -17.38 -3.62 11.89
N ARG A 412 -18.25 -3.22 12.80
CA ARG A 412 -18.43 -3.89 14.11
C ARG A 412 -19.92 -4.10 14.37
N PRO A 413 -20.33 -5.28 14.86
CA PRO A 413 -21.72 -5.52 15.24
C PRO A 413 -22.09 -4.65 16.44
N VAL A 414 -23.30 -4.10 16.44
CA VAL A 414 -23.92 -3.48 17.60
C VAL A 414 -25.02 -4.41 18.07
N TYR A 415 -24.80 -5.02 19.23
CA TYR A 415 -25.77 -5.89 19.87
C TYR A 415 -26.79 -5.08 20.66
N GLY A 416 -28.06 -5.50 20.61
CA GLY A 416 -29.09 -5.07 21.55
C GLY A 416 -28.92 -5.77 22.90
N ARG A 417 -29.71 -5.34 23.89
CA ARG A 417 -29.96 -6.20 25.07
C ARG A 417 -30.76 -7.42 24.59
N PRO A 418 -30.50 -8.64 25.09
CA PRO A 418 -31.29 -9.81 24.72
C PRO A 418 -32.76 -9.60 25.10
N THR A 419 -33.63 -9.57 24.11
CA THR A 419 -35.08 -9.51 24.32
C THR A 419 -35.52 -10.87 24.81
N ARG A 420 -35.97 -10.99 26.06
CA ARG A 420 -36.63 -12.20 26.57
C ARG A 420 -38.00 -12.39 25.91
N VAL A 421 -37.98 -12.89 24.67
CA VAL A 421 -39.16 -13.48 24.03
C VAL A 421 -39.41 -14.81 24.73
N ALA A 422 -40.66 -15.10 25.09
CA ALA A 422 -41.02 -16.42 25.62
C ALA A 422 -40.72 -17.48 24.54
N ALA A 423 -40.09 -18.59 24.93
CA ALA A 423 -39.70 -19.64 23.99
C ALA A 423 -40.92 -20.12 23.17
N PRO A 424 -40.81 -20.25 21.84
CA PRO A 424 -41.82 -20.94 21.05
C PRO A 424 -42.05 -22.35 21.59
N VAL A 425 -43.30 -22.84 21.54
CA VAL A 425 -43.70 -24.17 22.04
C VAL A 425 -43.06 -25.32 21.23
N THR A 426 -42.28 -24.99 20.20
CA THR A 426 -41.58 -25.90 19.27
C THR A 426 -40.07 -25.60 19.20
N ALA A 427 -39.49 -25.02 20.26
CA ALA A 427 -38.04 -24.81 20.35
C ALA A 427 -37.37 -26.05 20.97
N ASP A 428 -36.31 -26.55 20.33
CA ASP A 428 -35.46 -27.61 20.89
C ASP A 428 -34.70 -27.11 22.13
N ASP A 429 -34.25 -28.02 23.00
CA ASP A 429 -33.67 -27.71 24.32
C ASP A 429 -32.38 -26.85 24.28
N ASP A 430 -31.73 -26.70 23.11
CA ASP A 430 -30.55 -25.84 22.87
C ASP A 430 -30.88 -24.34 22.62
N PHE A 431 -32.12 -23.89 22.81
CA PHE A 431 -32.51 -22.50 22.58
C PHE A 431 -31.96 -21.52 23.65
N ASP A 432 -30.75 -21.00 23.44
CA ASP A 432 -30.15 -19.94 24.28
C ASP A 432 -30.89 -18.59 24.14
N ALA A 433 -31.94 -18.43 24.94
CA ALA A 433 -32.72 -17.21 25.10
C ALA A 433 -31.95 -16.03 25.76
N THR A 434 -30.65 -16.18 26.07
CA THR A 434 -29.78 -15.10 26.56
C THR A 434 -28.85 -14.53 25.49
N SER A 435 -28.78 -15.17 24.32
CA SER A 435 -27.93 -14.74 23.20
C SER A 435 -28.21 -13.29 22.75
N PRO A 436 -27.17 -12.45 22.58
CA PRO A 436 -27.35 -11.02 22.29
C PRO A 436 -27.77 -10.79 20.83
N THR A 437 -28.92 -10.16 20.62
CA THR A 437 -29.48 -9.92 19.29
C THR A 437 -28.69 -8.86 18.52
N LEU A 438 -28.33 -9.14 17.27
CA LEU A 438 -27.63 -8.19 16.40
C LEU A 438 -28.59 -7.09 15.93
N LYS A 439 -28.38 -5.84 16.38
CA LYS A 439 -29.27 -4.70 16.09
C LYS A 439 -28.85 -3.93 14.83
N THR A 440 -27.57 -3.65 14.64
CA THR A 440 -27.04 -2.92 13.48
C THR A 440 -25.54 -3.13 13.30
N TRP A 441 -24.95 -2.58 12.24
CA TRP A 441 -23.52 -2.59 11.92
C TRP A 441 -22.98 -1.17 11.80
N ARG A 442 -22.15 -0.74 12.75
CA ARG A 442 -21.36 0.49 12.63
C ARG A 442 -20.15 0.24 11.73
N ARG A 443 -19.72 1.23 10.95
CA ARG A 443 -18.63 1.11 9.98
C ARG A 443 -17.66 2.29 10.05
N TRP A 444 -16.38 2.05 9.78
CA TRP A 444 -15.34 3.07 9.82
C TRP A 444 -14.43 2.99 8.59
N MET A 445 -14.07 4.15 8.06
CA MET A 445 -13.09 4.36 7.02
C MET A 445 -11.80 4.90 7.63
N LYS A 446 -10.69 4.22 7.38
CA LYS A 446 -9.36 4.57 7.86
C LYS A 446 -8.42 4.74 6.68
N VAL A 447 -7.73 5.87 6.59
CA VAL A 447 -6.57 6.01 5.70
C VAL A 447 -5.40 5.27 6.37
N VAL A 448 -4.92 4.22 5.73
CA VAL A 448 -3.72 3.47 6.18
C VAL A 448 -2.48 4.19 5.68
N PHE A 449 -2.46 4.54 4.39
CA PHE A 449 -1.50 5.44 3.78
C PHE A 449 -2.10 6.09 2.52
N ALA A 450 -1.63 7.30 2.19
CA ALA A 450 -1.89 8.05 0.97
C ALA A 450 -0.79 9.14 0.84
N PRO A 451 -0.50 9.67 -0.36
CA PRO A 451 0.51 10.71 -0.54
C PRO A 451 0.00 12.11 -0.15
N HIS A 452 -1.29 12.37 -0.36
CA HIS A 452 -1.92 13.69 -0.24
C HIS A 452 -2.65 13.94 1.09
N VAL A 453 -2.86 12.90 1.90
CA VAL A 453 -3.57 12.98 3.18
C VAL A 453 -2.92 12.11 4.25
N ALA A 454 -2.82 12.63 5.47
CA ALA A 454 -2.23 11.92 6.59
C ALA A 454 -3.01 10.65 6.93
N ALA A 455 -2.28 9.56 7.24
CA ALA A 455 -2.88 8.33 7.77
C ALA A 455 -3.65 8.63 9.07
N SER A 456 -4.77 7.94 9.29
CA SER A 456 -5.64 8.20 10.46
C SER A 456 -4.98 7.86 11.80
N GLY A 457 -3.84 7.15 11.80
CA GLY A 457 -3.13 6.73 13.00
C GLY A 457 -3.63 5.40 13.56
N GLN A 458 -3.30 5.13 14.83
CA GLN A 458 -3.48 3.81 15.43
C GLN A 458 -4.96 3.44 15.66
N GLY A 459 -5.32 2.21 15.30
CA GLY A 459 -6.66 1.65 15.52
C GLY A 459 -7.76 2.32 14.71
N ILE A 460 -8.87 2.69 15.36
CA ILE A 460 -10.05 3.30 14.72
C ILE A 460 -10.57 4.57 15.42
N GLU A 461 -9.91 5.07 16.46
CA GLU A 461 -10.41 6.22 17.25
C GLU A 461 -10.55 7.49 16.38
N ASN A 462 -9.54 7.72 15.54
CA ASN A 462 -9.47 8.79 14.56
C ASN A 462 -10.14 8.46 13.21
N ALA A 463 -10.55 7.21 12.98
CA ALA A 463 -11.21 6.82 11.74
C ALA A 463 -12.58 7.51 11.59
N THR A 464 -12.99 7.74 10.34
CA THR A 464 -14.28 8.39 10.03
C THR A 464 -15.37 7.34 10.02
N GLU A 465 -16.36 7.51 10.88
CA GLU A 465 -17.52 6.61 10.94
C GLU A 465 -18.50 6.92 9.82
N TYR A 466 -19.11 5.90 9.22
CA TYR A 466 -20.02 6.06 8.08
C TYR A 466 -21.16 5.04 8.09
N GLU A 467 -22.24 5.39 7.39
CA GLU A 467 -23.40 4.54 7.14
C GLU A 467 -23.58 4.29 5.63
N VAL A 468 -24.22 3.16 5.32
CA VAL A 468 -24.67 2.82 3.97
C VAL A 468 -26.18 3.00 3.96
N VAL A 469 -26.66 3.99 3.21
CA VAL A 469 -28.07 4.41 3.13
C VAL A 469 -28.60 4.27 1.70
N MET A 470 -29.90 4.43 1.49
CA MET A 470 -30.50 4.36 0.14
C MET A 470 -29.87 5.37 -0.84
N GLU A 471 -29.50 6.54 -0.34
CA GLU A 471 -28.87 7.64 -1.10
C GLU A 471 -27.37 7.42 -1.39
N GLY A 472 -26.74 6.37 -0.86
CA GLY A 472 -25.31 6.08 -1.03
C GLY A 472 -24.58 5.90 0.30
N LEU A 473 -23.47 6.62 0.47
CA LEU A 473 -22.70 6.68 1.71
C LEU A 473 -22.97 7.99 2.43
N LYS A 474 -22.94 7.99 3.77
CA LYS A 474 -22.97 9.22 4.58
C LYS A 474 -22.01 9.12 5.76
N SER A 475 -21.29 10.19 6.08
CA SER A 475 -20.44 10.27 7.28
C SER A 475 -21.27 10.51 8.54
N VAL A 476 -20.92 9.81 9.62
CA VAL A 476 -21.53 9.99 10.93
C VAL A 476 -20.80 11.11 11.65
N LYS A 477 -21.44 12.27 11.75
CA LYS A 477 -20.92 13.43 12.50
C LYS A 477 -20.73 13.06 13.96
N LYS A 478 -19.47 12.89 14.40
CA LYS A 478 -19.12 12.69 15.81
C LYS A 478 -19.66 13.88 16.62
N HIS A 479 -20.75 13.66 17.36
CA HIS A 479 -21.21 14.61 18.37
C HIS A 479 -20.06 14.81 19.38
N LYS A 480 -19.45 16.00 19.39
CA LYS A 480 -18.62 16.41 20.52
C LYS A 480 -19.51 16.43 21.75
N ALA A 481 -19.22 15.56 22.71
CA ALA A 481 -19.70 15.75 24.08
C ALA A 481 -19.21 17.14 24.54
N LYS A 482 -20.11 17.90 25.19
CA LYS A 482 -19.78 19.18 25.82
C LYS A 482 -19.15 18.95 27.19
#